data_AF-A0A831K7F3-F1
#
_entry.id   AF-A0A831K7F3-F1
#
_cell.length_a   1.000
_cell.length_b   1.000
_cell.length_c   1.000
_cell.angle_alpha   90.00
_cell.angle_beta   90.00
_cell.angle_gamma   90.00
#
_symmetry.space_group_name_H-M   'P 1'
#
loop_
_entity.id
_entity.type
_entity.pdbx_description
1 polymer ?
#
loop_
_entity_poly.entity_id
_entity_poly.type
_entity_poly.pdbx_seq_one_letter_code
_entity_poly.pdbx_strand_id
1 'polypeptide(L)'
;MKKGYLSDYFVGISAKRLSKVETDPGTSNQHEFNGVTDFKKILGAEKRTFSALFIYFGENEEETISQEGFLTWYDARENHPTRSEYRFYFPATSVTDKAETDDMVFIARRPDDGIIVIVTQANSTVENQLLWLFGFKDEGDLFSNFSVKSIEGQANKTIEFVAGFILDHIGIEIADDYEKYLDIL
;
A
#
# COMPACT_ATOMS: atom_id res chain seq x y z
N MET A 1 19.35 3.35 17.29
CA MET A 1 18.43 3.49 16.15
C MET A 1 17.88 2.09 15.86
N LYS A 2 16.56 1.89 15.98
CA LYS A 2 15.93 0.62 15.58
C LYS A 2 15.74 0.69 14.06
N LYS A 3 16.56 -0.03 13.30
CA LYS A 3 16.47 -0.16 11.84
C LYS A 3 15.84 -1.53 11.56
N GLY A 4 14.82 -1.61 10.70
CA GLY A 4 14.30 -2.90 10.25
C GLY A 4 12.82 -2.95 9.83
N TYR A 5 12.12 -1.83 9.70
CA TYR A 5 10.72 -1.86 9.24
C TYR A 5 10.62 -1.55 7.75
N LEU A 6 9.72 -2.25 7.05
CA LEU A 6 9.43 -1.98 5.64
C LEU A 6 8.99 -0.52 5.41
N SER A 7 8.35 0.09 6.42
CA SER A 7 7.98 1.51 6.42
C SER A 7 9.18 2.48 6.35
N ASP A 8 10.38 2.09 6.75
CA ASP A 8 11.58 2.95 6.72
C ASP A 8 12.01 3.30 5.26
N TYR A 9 11.55 2.53 4.28
CA TYR A 9 11.84 2.75 2.86
C TYR A 9 10.84 3.67 2.16
N PHE A 10 9.84 4.18 2.88
CA PHE A 10 8.79 5.01 2.31
C PHE A 10 8.72 6.37 3.02
N VAL A 11 8.44 7.42 2.24
CA VAL A 11 8.23 8.79 2.74
C VAL A 11 6.87 8.90 3.45
N GLY A 12 5.91 8.07 3.03
CA GLY A 12 4.61 7.99 3.66
C GLY A 12 3.76 6.89 3.05
N ILE A 13 2.89 6.30 3.87
CA ILE A 13 2.07 5.15 3.54
C ILE A 13 0.65 5.41 4.04
N SER A 14 -0.35 4.94 3.31
CA SER A 14 -1.76 4.94 3.70
C SER A 14 -2.37 3.60 3.32
N ALA A 15 -3.27 3.11 4.16
CA ALA A 15 -4.07 1.93 3.89
C ALA A 15 -5.55 2.33 3.90
N LYS A 16 -6.35 1.72 3.02
CA LYS A 16 -7.82 1.82 3.08
C LYS A 16 -8.47 0.61 2.44
N ARG A 17 -9.72 0.36 2.83
CA ARG A 17 -10.60 -0.59 2.14
C ARG A 17 -11.05 -0.02 0.79
N LEU A 18 -11.10 -0.86 -0.23
CA LEU A 18 -11.73 -0.54 -1.50
C LEU A 18 -13.24 -0.58 -1.35
N SER A 19 -13.87 0.51 -1.77
CA SER A 19 -15.32 0.61 -1.81
C SER A 19 -15.85 0.09 -3.14
N LYS A 20 -17.16 -0.23 -3.18
CA LYS A 20 -17.82 -0.71 -4.39
C LYS A 20 -17.65 0.20 -5.60
N VAL A 21 -17.62 1.52 -5.41
CA VAL A 21 -17.48 2.49 -6.50
C VAL A 21 -16.07 2.53 -7.13
N GLU A 22 -15.09 1.89 -6.48
CA GLU A 22 -13.71 1.82 -6.94
C GLU A 22 -13.42 0.48 -7.64
N THR A 23 -14.31 -0.50 -7.54
CA THR A 23 -14.11 -1.88 -8.02
C THR A 23 -15.21 -2.38 -8.95
N ASP A 24 -16.39 -1.75 -8.96
CA ASP A 24 -17.50 -2.14 -9.84
C ASP A 24 -17.32 -1.57 -11.27
N PRO A 25 -17.16 -2.42 -12.30
CA PRO A 25 -16.96 -2.00 -13.69
C PRO A 25 -18.17 -1.23 -14.27
N GLY A 26 -19.34 -1.34 -13.66
CA GLY A 26 -20.54 -0.60 -14.04
C GLY A 26 -20.59 0.84 -13.51
N THR A 27 -19.61 1.27 -12.71
CA THR A 27 -19.59 2.59 -12.08
C THR A 27 -18.51 3.49 -12.69
N SER A 28 -18.90 4.67 -13.17
CA SER A 28 -18.03 5.61 -13.91
C SER A 28 -16.76 6.11 -13.17
N ASN A 29 -16.53 5.71 -11.92
CA ASN A 29 -15.39 6.12 -11.09
C ASN A 29 -14.42 4.96 -10.78
N GLN A 30 -14.52 3.84 -11.49
CA GLN A 30 -13.72 2.59 -11.34
C GLN A 30 -12.20 2.73 -11.56
N HIS A 31 -11.69 3.94 -11.66
CA HIS A 31 -10.29 4.27 -11.94
C HIS A 31 -9.73 5.28 -10.94
N GLU A 32 -10.39 5.42 -9.78
CA GLU A 32 -10.03 6.42 -8.79
C GLU A 32 -9.99 5.86 -7.38
N PHE A 33 -8.91 6.11 -6.64
CA PHE A 33 -8.89 5.92 -5.20
C PHE A 33 -9.42 7.17 -4.52
N ASN A 34 -10.55 7.01 -3.82
CA ASN A 34 -11.22 8.03 -3.04
C ASN A 34 -10.77 7.98 -1.57
N GLY A 35 -11.06 9.03 -0.80
CA GLY A 35 -10.81 9.04 0.64
C GLY A 35 -9.32 9.07 1.02
N VAL A 36 -8.46 9.48 0.09
CA VAL A 36 -7.00 9.55 0.24
C VAL A 36 -6.51 10.95 0.64
N THR A 37 -7.39 11.78 1.22
CA THR A 37 -7.08 13.19 1.54
C THR A 37 -5.88 13.33 2.49
N ASP A 38 -5.65 12.38 3.39
CA ASP A 38 -4.48 12.41 4.27
C ASP A 38 -3.14 12.37 3.52
N PHE A 39 -3.13 11.81 2.30
CA PHE A 39 -1.97 11.82 1.41
C PHE A 39 -1.60 13.23 0.92
N LYS A 40 -2.52 14.21 1.04
CA LYS A 40 -2.22 15.62 0.77
C LYS A 40 -1.06 16.15 1.64
N LYS A 41 -0.92 15.65 2.88
CA LYS A 41 0.19 16.04 3.77
C LYS A 41 1.55 15.59 3.21
N ILE A 42 1.55 14.53 2.40
CA ILE A 42 2.75 13.93 1.79
C ILE A 42 2.98 14.52 0.39
N LEU A 43 1.95 14.61 -0.46
CA LEU A 43 2.06 15.01 -1.87
C LEU A 43 1.86 16.50 -2.12
N GLY A 44 1.30 17.23 -1.16
CA GLY A 44 0.86 18.59 -1.38
C GLY A 44 -0.45 18.66 -2.18
N ALA A 45 -0.75 19.85 -2.68
CA ALA A 45 -2.01 20.16 -3.37
C ALA A 45 -1.90 20.12 -4.90
N GLU A 46 -0.68 20.09 -5.44
CA GLU A 46 -0.44 20.20 -6.87
C GLU A 46 -0.78 18.91 -7.60
N LYS A 47 -1.41 19.05 -8.78
CA LYS A 47 -1.67 17.90 -9.66
C LYS A 47 -0.34 17.32 -10.13
N ARG A 48 -0.13 16.03 -9.89
CA ARG A 48 1.12 15.35 -10.26
C ARG A 48 0.88 13.89 -10.64
N THR A 49 1.58 13.43 -11.67
CA THR A 49 1.61 12.02 -12.07
C THR A 49 2.91 11.39 -11.61
N PHE A 50 2.80 10.19 -11.05
CA PHE A 50 3.91 9.39 -10.52
C PHE A 50 3.96 8.06 -11.27
N SER A 51 5.16 7.55 -11.52
CA SER A 51 5.34 6.14 -11.87
C SER A 51 4.87 5.29 -10.69
N ALA A 52 4.14 4.23 -10.99
CA ALA A 52 3.60 3.35 -9.96
C ALA A 52 3.89 1.89 -10.29
N LEU A 53 4.18 1.12 -9.25
CA LEU A 53 4.15 -0.33 -9.30
C LEU A 53 2.90 -0.81 -8.57
N PHE A 54 2.05 -1.54 -9.27
CA PHE A 54 0.89 -2.20 -8.69
C PHE A 54 1.28 -3.63 -8.34
N ILE A 55 0.88 -4.09 -7.16
CA ILE A 55 1.08 -5.45 -6.67
C ILE A 55 -0.24 -5.92 -6.11
N TYR A 56 -0.70 -7.10 -6.50
CA TYR A 56 -1.76 -7.82 -5.81
C TYR A 56 -1.13 -9.03 -5.13
N PHE A 57 -1.29 -9.16 -3.81
CA PHE A 57 -0.94 -10.38 -3.10
C PHE A 57 -2.18 -11.27 -2.93
N GLY A 58 -2.14 -12.45 -3.54
CA GLY A 58 -3.08 -13.53 -3.26
C GLY A 58 -2.69 -14.34 -2.02
N GLU A 59 -3.31 -15.50 -1.82
CA GLU A 59 -3.00 -16.34 -0.65
C GLU A 59 -1.63 -17.03 -0.76
N ASN A 60 -1.09 -17.13 -1.97
CA ASN A 60 0.19 -17.76 -2.28
C ASN A 60 0.96 -16.98 -3.37
N GLU A 61 2.21 -17.40 -3.60
CA GLU A 61 3.12 -16.78 -4.57
C GLU A 61 2.59 -16.87 -6.02
N GLU A 62 1.93 -17.98 -6.39
CA GLU A 62 1.39 -18.16 -7.75
C GLU A 62 0.22 -17.21 -8.06
N GLU A 63 -0.48 -16.75 -7.02
CA GLU A 63 -1.57 -15.77 -7.12
C GLU A 63 -1.09 -14.31 -6.98
N THR A 64 0.20 -14.10 -6.71
CA THR A 64 0.79 -12.77 -6.63
C THR A 64 1.07 -12.23 -8.03
N ILE A 65 0.57 -11.04 -8.33
CA ILE A 65 0.78 -10.37 -9.62
C ILE A 65 1.34 -8.97 -9.40
N SER A 66 2.24 -8.55 -10.27
CA SER A 66 2.73 -7.18 -10.30
C SER A 66 2.66 -6.60 -11.71
N GLN A 67 2.40 -5.29 -11.79
CA GLN A 67 2.35 -4.57 -13.05
C GLN A 67 2.77 -3.10 -12.86
N GLU A 68 3.61 -2.61 -13.76
CA GLU A 68 3.94 -1.18 -13.83
C GLU A 68 2.77 -0.35 -14.38
N GLY A 69 2.64 0.87 -13.89
CA GLY A 69 1.63 1.83 -14.31
C GLY A 69 1.92 3.22 -13.78
N PHE A 70 0.86 3.99 -13.51
CA PHE A 70 0.98 5.33 -12.96
C PHE A 70 -0.18 5.66 -12.03
N LEU A 71 0.05 6.62 -11.13
CA LEU A 71 -1.01 7.31 -10.38
C LEU A 71 -0.97 8.79 -10.68
N THR A 72 -2.13 9.41 -10.86
CA THR A 72 -2.25 10.87 -10.95
C THR A 72 -3.00 11.41 -9.73
N TRP A 73 -2.28 12.15 -8.88
CA TRP A 73 -2.86 12.90 -7.77
C TRP A 73 -3.49 14.20 -8.28
N TYR A 74 -4.73 14.48 -7.92
CA TYR A 74 -5.42 15.70 -8.33
C TYR A 74 -6.59 16.06 -7.41
N ASP A 75 -7.07 17.30 -7.47
CA ASP A 75 -8.31 17.73 -6.82
C ASP A 75 -9.48 17.58 -7.82
N ALA A 76 -10.36 16.60 -7.58
CA ALA A 76 -11.56 16.38 -8.41
C ALA A 76 -12.57 17.52 -8.33
N ARG A 77 -12.37 18.46 -7.41
CA ARG A 77 -13.17 19.67 -7.21
C ARG A 77 -12.35 20.93 -7.44
N GLU A 78 -11.26 20.89 -8.22
CA GLU A 78 -10.39 22.06 -8.45
C GLU A 78 -11.13 23.34 -8.90
N ASN A 79 -12.25 23.18 -9.63
CA ASN A 79 -13.08 24.30 -10.10
C ASN A 79 -14.22 24.68 -9.14
N HIS A 80 -14.36 23.98 -8.01
CA HIS A 80 -15.39 24.27 -7.02
C HIS A 80 -14.90 25.37 -6.06
N PRO A 81 -15.72 26.40 -5.77
CA PRO A 81 -15.25 27.61 -5.08
C PRO A 81 -14.76 27.39 -3.63
N THR A 82 -15.23 26.33 -2.96
CA THR A 82 -14.99 26.13 -1.51
C THR A 82 -14.70 24.68 -1.11
N ARG A 83 -14.79 23.72 -2.02
CA ARG A 83 -14.66 22.29 -1.70
C ARG A 83 -13.49 21.74 -2.47
N SER A 84 -12.67 20.96 -1.78
CA SER A 84 -11.62 20.14 -2.38
C SER A 84 -11.91 18.67 -2.12
N GLU A 85 -11.58 17.83 -3.08
CA GLU A 85 -11.74 16.38 -3.00
C GLU A 85 -10.58 15.73 -3.75
N TYR A 86 -9.54 15.37 -3.00
CA TYR A 86 -8.35 14.80 -3.60
C TYR A 86 -8.51 13.32 -3.86
N ARG A 87 -8.06 12.90 -5.05
CA ARG A 87 -8.15 11.53 -5.54
C ARG A 87 -6.87 11.13 -6.26
N PHE A 88 -6.61 9.83 -6.33
CA PHE A 88 -5.67 9.27 -7.28
C PHE A 88 -6.42 8.66 -8.45
N TYR A 89 -6.12 9.09 -9.67
CA TYR A 89 -6.51 8.36 -10.87
C TYR A 89 -5.47 7.27 -11.20
N PHE A 90 -5.94 6.10 -11.64
CA PHE A 90 -5.12 4.97 -12.08
C PHE A 90 -5.65 4.34 -13.38
N PRO A 91 -4.78 3.79 -14.24
CA PRO A 91 -5.21 3.03 -15.41
C PRO A 91 -5.72 1.62 -15.02
N ALA A 92 -6.43 0.96 -15.93
CA ALA A 92 -6.68 -0.48 -15.81
C ALA A 92 -5.35 -1.25 -15.87
N THR A 93 -5.17 -2.17 -14.94
CA THR A 93 -4.02 -3.07 -14.79
C THR A 93 -4.53 -4.44 -14.35
N SER A 94 -3.73 -5.49 -14.54
CA SER A 94 -4.05 -6.83 -14.04
C SER A 94 -4.35 -6.84 -12.53
N VAL A 95 -3.71 -5.94 -11.77
CA VAL A 95 -3.92 -5.76 -10.33
C VAL A 95 -5.26 -5.09 -10.04
N THR A 96 -5.57 -3.96 -10.67
CA THR A 96 -6.83 -3.23 -10.43
C THR A 96 -8.03 -4.00 -10.95
N ASP A 97 -7.86 -4.78 -12.03
CA ASP A 97 -8.92 -5.63 -12.59
C ASP A 97 -9.22 -6.85 -11.71
N LYS A 98 -8.26 -7.25 -10.85
CA LYS A 98 -8.42 -8.34 -9.88
C LYS A 98 -8.96 -7.86 -8.53
N ALA A 99 -8.82 -6.57 -8.22
CA ALA A 99 -9.19 -6.00 -6.93
C ALA A 99 -10.72 -6.01 -6.73
N GLU A 100 -11.17 -6.48 -5.57
CA GLU A 100 -12.59 -6.58 -5.22
C GLU A 100 -13.00 -5.59 -4.12
N THR A 101 -14.31 -5.42 -3.94
CA THR A 101 -14.83 -4.63 -2.81
C THR A 101 -14.34 -5.23 -1.48
N ASP A 102 -13.99 -4.36 -0.54
CA ASP A 102 -13.43 -4.69 0.78
C ASP A 102 -11.97 -5.17 0.79
N ASP A 103 -11.33 -5.35 -0.36
CA ASP A 103 -9.87 -5.55 -0.41
C ASP A 103 -9.14 -4.36 0.21
N MET A 104 -7.97 -4.62 0.81
CA MET A 104 -7.14 -3.56 1.37
C MET A 104 -6.20 -3.04 0.29
N VAL A 105 -6.17 -1.73 0.08
CA VAL A 105 -5.15 -1.06 -0.73
C VAL A 105 -4.20 -0.27 0.16
N PHE A 106 -2.90 -0.51 -0.02
CA PHE A 106 -1.82 0.27 0.55
C PHE A 106 -1.19 1.13 -0.56
N ILE A 107 -1.04 2.43 -0.31
CA ILE A 107 -0.37 3.35 -1.22
C ILE A 107 0.84 3.90 -0.47
N ALA A 108 2.03 3.64 -1.01
CA ALA A 108 3.31 3.95 -0.38
C ALA A 108 4.19 4.77 -1.32
N ARG A 109 4.57 5.98 -0.91
CA ARG A 109 5.48 6.84 -1.69
C ARG A 109 6.93 6.55 -1.33
N ARG A 110 7.76 6.28 -2.33
CA ARG A 110 9.20 6.07 -2.21
C ARG A 110 9.98 7.41 -2.20
N PRO A 111 11.20 7.44 -1.65
CA PRO A 111 12.07 8.62 -1.67
C PRO A 111 12.44 9.13 -3.07
N ASP A 112 12.39 8.27 -4.08
CA ASP A 112 12.67 8.59 -5.49
C ASP A 112 11.42 9.05 -6.27
N ASP A 113 10.35 9.42 -5.56
CA ASP A 113 9.04 9.82 -6.09
C ASP A 113 8.23 8.71 -6.79
N GLY A 114 8.69 7.46 -6.80
CA GLY A 114 7.85 6.33 -7.21
C GLY A 114 6.73 6.03 -6.20
N ILE A 115 5.64 5.43 -6.65
CA ILE A 115 4.57 4.92 -5.76
C ILE A 115 4.49 3.41 -5.88
N ILE A 116 4.27 2.73 -4.75
CA ILE A 116 3.81 1.35 -4.74
C ILE A 116 2.35 1.32 -4.31
N VAL A 117 1.53 0.64 -5.09
CA VAL A 117 0.14 0.32 -4.78
C VAL A 117 0.07 -1.19 -4.52
N ILE A 118 -0.24 -1.58 -3.28
CA ILE A 118 -0.37 -2.98 -2.90
C ILE A 118 -1.84 -3.25 -2.61
N VAL A 119 -2.41 -4.25 -3.25
CA VAL A 119 -3.77 -4.74 -3.00
C VAL A 119 -3.66 -6.12 -2.36
N THR A 120 -4.44 -6.36 -1.31
CA THR A 120 -4.55 -7.67 -0.67
C THR A 120 -6.00 -8.07 -0.54
N GLN A 121 -6.27 -9.35 -0.70
CA GLN A 121 -7.60 -9.90 -0.47
C GLN A 121 -8.09 -9.57 0.95
N ALA A 122 -9.36 -9.15 1.05
CA ALA A 122 -10.00 -8.82 2.31
C ALA A 122 -9.90 -9.95 3.36
N ASN A 123 -9.50 -9.60 4.59
CA ASN A 123 -9.35 -10.48 5.73
C ASN A 123 -8.31 -11.61 5.54
N SER A 124 -7.40 -11.46 4.58
CA SER A 124 -6.34 -12.43 4.33
C SER A 124 -5.23 -12.35 5.38
N THR A 125 -4.43 -13.42 5.47
CA THR A 125 -3.22 -13.41 6.31
C THR A 125 -2.23 -12.35 5.84
N VAL A 126 -2.07 -12.19 4.51
CA VAL A 126 -1.15 -11.21 3.92
C VAL A 126 -1.55 -9.77 4.26
N GLU A 127 -2.85 -9.49 4.23
CA GLU A 127 -3.37 -8.19 4.66
C GLU A 127 -2.94 -7.85 6.10
N ASN A 128 -3.21 -8.75 7.04
CA ASN A 128 -2.86 -8.55 8.45
C ASN A 128 -1.35 -8.38 8.65
N GLN A 129 -0.55 -9.11 7.87
CA GLN A 129 0.91 -8.99 7.89
C GLN A 129 1.39 -7.65 7.34
N LEU A 130 0.80 -7.15 6.26
CA LEU A 130 1.15 -5.84 5.71
C LEU A 130 0.70 -4.69 6.60
N LEU A 131 -0.47 -4.81 7.22
CA LEU A 131 -0.89 -3.89 8.28
C LEU A 131 0.16 -3.84 9.40
N TRP A 132 0.59 -4.99 9.91
CA TRP A 132 1.64 -5.05 10.92
C TRP A 132 3.00 -4.50 10.45
N LEU A 133 3.46 -4.88 9.24
CA LEU A 133 4.75 -4.45 8.66
C LEU A 133 4.81 -2.93 8.45
N PHE A 134 3.69 -2.32 8.06
CA PHE A 134 3.58 -0.88 7.91
C PHE A 134 3.20 -0.16 9.21
N GLY A 135 2.99 -0.90 10.30
CA GLY A 135 2.71 -0.35 11.62
C GLY A 135 1.26 0.08 11.85
N PHE A 136 0.32 -0.36 11.02
CA PHE A 136 -1.12 -0.23 11.25
C PHE A 136 -1.57 -1.33 12.23
N LYS A 137 -1.63 -1.02 13.53
CA LYS A 137 -2.01 -1.99 14.58
C LYS A 137 -3.46 -1.80 14.99
N ASP A 138 -4.34 -2.66 14.48
CA ASP A 138 -5.79 -2.74 14.78
C ASP A 138 -6.65 -1.52 14.39
N GLU A 139 -7.90 -1.80 14.03
CA GLU A 139 -8.88 -0.86 13.44
C GLU A 139 -9.17 0.42 14.28
N GLY A 140 -8.71 0.45 15.53
CA GLY A 140 -8.81 1.61 16.42
C GLY A 140 -7.67 2.64 16.27
N ASP A 141 -6.60 2.30 15.55
CA ASP A 141 -5.31 3.00 15.62
C ASP A 141 -4.90 3.69 14.30
N LEU A 142 -5.89 4.24 13.59
CA LEU A 142 -5.67 5.44 12.76
C LEU A 142 -5.25 6.66 13.62
N PHE A 143 -5.29 6.54 14.96
CA PHE A 143 -4.75 7.48 15.95
C PHE A 143 -4.23 6.76 17.23
N SER A 144 -2.89 6.70 17.36
CA SER A 144 -2.06 6.63 18.59
C SER A 144 -1.74 5.31 19.31
N ASN A 145 -0.50 4.85 19.02
CA ASN A 145 0.50 4.21 19.91
C ASN A 145 0.12 2.88 20.59
N PHE A 146 0.73 1.75 20.18
CA PHE A 146 1.28 0.78 21.15
C PHE A 146 2.40 -0.17 20.67
N SER A 147 3.20 -0.60 21.65
CA SER A 147 4.46 -1.34 21.57
C SER A 147 4.35 -2.80 21.10
N VAL A 148 5.41 -3.25 20.44
CA VAL A 148 5.68 -4.64 20.01
C VAL A 148 5.73 -5.59 21.22
N LYS A 149 4.98 -6.70 21.14
CA LYS A 149 5.39 -7.97 21.76
C LYS A 149 5.80 -8.89 20.61
N SER A 150 7.05 -9.34 20.67
CA SER A 150 7.60 -10.43 19.87
C SER A 150 6.69 -11.65 20.02
N ILE A 151 6.32 -12.24 18.89
CA ILE A 151 5.76 -13.59 18.87
C ILE A 151 6.95 -14.46 18.51
N GLU A 152 7.70 -14.87 19.53
CA GLU A 152 8.71 -15.92 19.39
C GLU A 152 8.02 -17.18 18.85
N GLY A 153 8.34 -17.57 17.62
CA GLY A 153 7.92 -18.85 17.05
C GLY A 153 7.86 -18.83 15.53
N GLN A 154 8.79 -19.54 14.89
CA GLN A 154 8.92 -19.80 13.44
C GLN A 154 8.63 -18.57 12.56
N ALA A 155 9.69 -17.95 12.05
CA ALA A 155 9.60 -16.91 11.04
C ALA A 155 8.48 -17.23 10.03
N ASN A 156 7.46 -16.37 10.02
CA ASN A 156 6.29 -16.61 9.20
C ASN A 156 6.73 -16.45 7.74
N LYS A 157 6.94 -17.56 7.03
CA LYS A 157 7.44 -17.59 5.64
C LYS A 157 6.68 -16.65 4.72
N THR A 158 5.40 -16.40 4.98
CA THR A 158 4.59 -15.43 4.24
C THR A 158 5.06 -13.98 4.47
N ILE A 159 5.42 -13.60 5.70
CA ILE A 159 6.00 -12.27 6.00
C ILE A 159 7.32 -12.10 5.28
N GLU A 160 8.20 -13.10 5.34
CA GLU A 160 9.51 -13.08 4.67
C GLU A 160 9.34 -12.95 3.15
N PHE A 161 8.41 -13.71 2.57
CA PHE A 161 8.07 -13.62 1.15
C PHE A 161 7.54 -12.24 0.77
N VAL A 162 6.52 -11.71 1.47
CA VAL A 162 5.89 -10.42 1.16
C VAL A 162 6.89 -9.28 1.28
N ALA A 163 7.65 -9.23 2.38
CA ALA A 163 8.68 -8.22 2.57
C ALA A 163 9.78 -8.36 1.50
N GLY A 164 10.25 -9.57 1.24
CA GLY A 164 11.26 -9.85 0.22
C GLY A 164 10.81 -9.42 -1.18
N PHE A 165 9.59 -9.77 -1.57
CA PHE A 165 9.00 -9.41 -2.85
C PHE A 165 8.93 -7.89 -3.04
N ILE A 166 8.50 -7.15 -2.01
CA ILE A 166 8.42 -5.69 -2.07
C ILE A 166 9.83 -5.09 -2.17
N LEU A 167 10.78 -5.54 -1.36
CA LEU A 167 12.16 -5.07 -1.34
C LEU A 167 12.87 -5.28 -2.68
N ASP A 168 12.71 -6.46 -3.28
CA ASP A 168 13.23 -6.79 -4.61
C ASP A 168 12.68 -5.83 -5.68
N HIS A 169 11.36 -5.58 -5.66
CA HIS A 169 10.72 -4.67 -6.60
C HIS A 169 11.07 -3.19 -6.41
N ILE A 170 11.52 -2.77 -5.22
CA ILE A 170 12.10 -1.43 -5.02
C ILE A 170 13.58 -1.35 -5.34
N GLY A 171 14.18 -2.44 -5.83
CA GLY A 171 15.59 -2.51 -6.20
C GLY A 171 16.50 -2.52 -4.98
N ILE A 172 15.98 -2.95 -3.82
CA ILE A 172 16.78 -3.14 -2.61
C ILE A 172 17.24 -4.59 -2.61
N GLU A 173 18.49 -4.80 -3.04
CA GLU A 173 19.15 -6.07 -2.86
C GLU A 173 19.24 -6.36 -1.36
N ILE A 174 18.59 -7.44 -0.92
CA ILE A 174 18.72 -7.96 0.43
C ILE A 174 20.10 -8.64 0.50
N ALA A 175 21.15 -7.83 0.59
CA ALA A 175 22.51 -8.32 0.75
C ALA A 175 22.64 -8.94 2.15
N ASP A 176 22.49 -10.26 2.25
CA ASP A 176 22.80 -11.16 3.38
C ASP A 176 22.30 -10.76 4.79
N ASP A 177 21.49 -9.72 4.93
CA ASP A 177 21.03 -9.18 6.22
C ASP A 177 19.64 -9.72 6.64
N TYR A 178 19.28 -10.92 6.15
CA TYR A 178 18.10 -11.66 6.63
C TYR A 178 18.11 -11.78 8.17
N GLU A 179 19.30 -11.92 8.78
CA GLU A 179 19.46 -11.94 10.24
C GLU A 179 18.97 -10.64 10.92
N LYS A 180 19.16 -9.46 10.32
CA LYS A 180 18.68 -8.19 10.92
C LYS A 180 17.17 -8.01 10.83
N TYR A 181 16.51 -8.64 9.87
CA TYR A 181 15.04 -8.65 9.76
C TYR A 181 14.40 -9.68 10.70
N LEU A 182 15.10 -10.79 10.95
CA LEU A 182 14.63 -11.88 11.82
C LEU A 182 14.90 -11.64 13.30
N ASP A 183 15.95 -10.90 13.66
CA ASP A 183 16.29 -10.58 15.06
C ASP A 183 15.27 -9.66 15.77
N ILE A 184 14.21 -9.22 15.07
CA ILE A 184 13.13 -8.37 15.60
C ILE A 184 11.81 -9.17 15.78
N LEU A 185 11.75 -10.42 15.31
CA LEU A 185 10.60 -11.33 15.50
C LEU A 185 10.73 -12.15 16.79
#